data_AF-A0A0U5J8D8-F1
#
_entry.id   AF-A0A0U5J8D8-F1
#
_cell.length_a   1.000
_cell.length_b   1.000
_cell.length_c   1.000
_cell.angle_alpha   90.00
_cell.angle_beta   90.00
_cell.angle_gamma   90.00
#
_symmetry.space_group_name_H-M   'P 1'
#
loop_
_entity.id
_entity.type
_entity.pdbx_description
1 polymer ?
#
loop_
_entity_poly.entity_id
_entity_poly.type
_entity_poly.pdbx_seq_one_letter_code
_entity_poly.pdbx_strand_id
1 'polypeptide(L)' 'MDTKITFSGFATTPYIFLTFSAGSQNTKYLGLAHFNESKTGATVRVTNAGTAGYSTLIDWMAVL' A
#
# COMPACT_ATOMS: atom_id res chain seq x y z
N MET A 1 0.86 4.15 -9.50
CA MET A 1 2.00 3.23 -9.75
C MET A 1 1.80 2.00 -8.90
N ASP A 2 2.18 0.83 -9.41
CA ASP A 2 2.02 -0.45 -8.72
C ASP A 2 3.36 -0.87 -8.11
N THR A 3 3.33 -1.41 -6.91
CA THR A 3 4.50 -1.89 -6.19
C THR A 3 4.18 -3.20 -5.49
N LYS A 4 4.99 -4.22 -5.70
CA LYS A 4 4.80 -5.52 -5.06
C LYS A 4 5.47 -5.51 -3.69
N ILE A 5 4.71 -5.88 -2.65
CA ILE A 5 5.25 -6.21 -1.34
C ILE A 5 5.35 -7.74 -1.19
N THR A 6 6.42 -8.19 -0.56
CA THR A 6 6.68 -9.62 -0.32
C THR A 6 6.83 -9.85 1.18
N PHE A 7 6.20 -10.90 1.68
CA PHE A 7 6.27 -11.32 3.07
C PHE A 7 6.20 -12.85 3.17
N SER A 8 6.38 -13.39 4.37
CA SER A 8 6.43 -14.84 4.61
C SER A 8 5.92 -15.19 6.00
N GLY A 9 5.63 -16.46 6.24
CA GLY A 9 5.23 -16.98 7.56
C GLY A 9 3.72 -17.12 7.75
N PHE A 10 2.91 -16.77 6.76
CA PHE A 10 1.45 -16.93 6.83
C PHE A 10 0.99 -18.28 6.26
N ALA A 11 0.14 -18.97 7.01
CA ALA A 11 -0.49 -20.23 6.57
C ALA A 11 -1.65 -19.99 5.58
N THR A 12 -2.32 -18.84 5.69
CA THR A 12 -3.41 -18.38 4.81
C THR A 12 -3.12 -16.96 4.32
N THR A 13 -3.93 -16.42 3.41
CA THR A 13 -3.79 -15.02 2.98
C THR A 13 -4.10 -14.09 4.16
N PRO A 14 -3.15 -13.23 4.60
CA PRO A 14 -3.37 -12.33 5.73
C PRO A 14 -4.26 -11.14 5.35
N TYR A 15 -4.85 -10.49 6.36
CA TYR A 15 -5.41 -9.15 6.20
C TYR A 15 -4.28 -8.13 6.06
N ILE A 16 -4.46 -7.18 5.14
CA ILE A 16 -3.45 -6.15 4.84
C ILE A 16 -4.02 -4.78 5.17
N PHE A 17 -3.28 -4.02 5.96
CA PHE A 17 -3.57 -2.63 6.28
C PHE A 17 -2.51 -1.74 5.65
N LEU A 18 -2.95 -0.65 5.02
CA LEU A 18 -2.08 0.35 4.41
C LEU A 18 -2.38 1.71 5.05
N THR A 19 -1.32 2.49 5.29
CA THR A 19 -1.47 3.89 5.67
C THR A 19 -0.38 4.73 5.00
N PHE A 20 -0.70 5.98 4.73
CA PHE A 20 0.32 6.95 4.36
C PHE A 20 1.12 7.32 5.62
N SER A 21 2.44 7.34 5.48
CA SER A 21 3.30 7.95 6.49
C SER A 21 3.24 9.47 6.29
N ALA A 22 2.78 10.21 7.31
CA ALA A 22 2.65 11.66 7.23
C ALA A 22 4.04 12.32 7.29
N GLY A 23 4.68 12.48 6.13
CA GLY A 23 5.96 13.19 6.00
C GLY A 23 5.78 14.71 5.92
N SER A 24 5.27 15.21 4.79
CA SER A 24 5.13 16.66 4.52
C SER A 24 4.18 17.00 3.36
N GLN A 25 3.34 16.07 2.90
CA GLN A 25 2.69 16.17 1.59
C GLN A 25 1.18 16.38 1.66
N ASN A 26 0.67 17.15 0.69
CA ASN A 26 -0.75 17.43 0.49
C ASN A 26 -1.45 16.18 -0.09
N THR A 27 -1.59 15.13 0.71
CA THR A 27 -2.10 13.80 0.30
C THR A 27 -3.61 13.73 0.08
N LYS A 28 -4.32 14.87 0.14
CA LYS A 28 -5.79 14.95 0.01
C LYS A 28 -6.36 14.33 -1.28
N TYR A 29 -5.55 14.13 -2.30
CA TYR A 29 -5.94 13.54 -3.59
C TYR A 29 -5.39 12.13 -3.83
N LEU A 30 -4.73 11.54 -2.83
CA LEU A 30 -4.09 10.24 -2.96
C LEU A 30 -4.97 9.13 -2.37
N GLY A 31 -5.10 8.04 -3.12
CA GLY A 31 -5.75 6.82 -2.68
C GLY A 31 -4.76 5.67 -2.52
N LEU A 32 -5.03 4.78 -1.56
CA LEU A 32 -4.31 3.53 -1.37
C LEU A 32 -5.23 2.37 -1.67
N ALA A 33 -4.72 1.40 -2.43
CA ALA A 33 -5.36 0.12 -2.61
C ALA A 33 -4.30 -0.98 -2.59
N HIS A 34 -4.69 -2.17 -2.12
CA HIS A 34 -3.97 -3.41 -2.41
C HIS A 34 -4.88 -4.35 -3.22
N PHE A 35 -4.25 -5.26 -3.96
CA PHE A 35 -4.92 -6.31 -4.73
C PHE A 35 -3.96 -7.48 -4.99
N ASN A 36 -4.50 -8.61 -5.46
CA ASN A 36 -3.76 -9.85 -5.73
C ASN A 36 -3.04 -10.39 -4.50
N GLU A 37 -3.74 -10.43 -3.37
CA GLU A 37 -3.21 -10.89 -2.10
C GLU A 37 -2.98 -12.40 -2.11
N SER A 38 -1.89 -12.81 -1.46
CA SER A 38 -1.54 -14.20 -1.27
C SER A 38 -0.82 -14.35 0.07
N LYS A 39 -0.57 -15.60 0.46
CA LYS A 39 0.24 -15.91 1.65
C LYS A 39 1.69 -15.39 1.61
N THR A 40 2.17 -14.92 0.44
CA THR A 40 3.56 -14.44 0.26
C THR A 40 3.69 -13.00 -0.23
N GLY A 41 2.58 -12.30 -0.46
CA GLY A 41 2.66 -10.92 -0.93
C GLY A 41 1.34 -10.36 -1.43
N ALA A 42 1.40 -9.09 -1.83
CA ALA A 42 0.31 -8.36 -2.49
C ALA A 42 0.88 -7.26 -3.38
N THR A 43 0.04 -6.71 -4.25
CA THR A 43 0.37 -5.50 -5.02
C THR A 43 -0.29 -4.30 -4.37
N VAL A 44 0.49 -3.27 -4.08
CA VAL A 44 0.03 -1.97 -3.58
C VAL A 44 -0.01 -0.98 -4.74
N ARG A 45 -1.08 -0.19 -4.81
CA ARG A 45 -1.23 0.90 -5.77
C ARG A 45 -1.49 2.21 -5.04
N VAL A 46 -0.73 3.23 -5.41
CA VAL A 46 -1.05 4.64 -5.12
C VAL A 46 -1.75 5.22 -6.34
N THR A 47 -2.95 5.75 -6.11
CA THR A 47 -3.68 6.55 -7.10
C THR A 47 -3.57 8.02 -6.73
N ASN A 48 -3.52 8.89 -7.73
CA ASN A 48 -3.54 10.34 -7.57
C ASN A 48 -4.62 10.89 -8.49
N ALA A 49 -5.66 11.48 -7.91
CA ALA A 49 -6.73 12.13 -8.66
C ALA A 49 -6.37 13.56 -9.10
N GLY A 50 -5.24 14.09 -8.64
CA GLY A 50 -4.70 15.41 -9.01
C GLY A 50 -3.63 15.34 -10.11
N THR A 51 -3.13 16.51 -10.51
CA THR A 51 -2.13 16.67 -11.58
C THR A 51 -0.70 16.86 -11.07
N ALA A 52 -0.51 17.15 -9.79
CA ALA A 52 0.82 17.35 -9.20
C ALA A 52 1.52 16.01 -8.95
N GLY A 53 2.84 15.98 -9.17
CA GLY A 53 3.69 14.86 -8.81
C GLY A 53 3.97 14.84 -7.31
N TYR A 54 3.80 13.68 -6.69
CA TYR A 54 3.94 13.49 -5.25
C TYR A 54 4.84 12.28 -4.94
N SER A 55 5.82 12.47 -4.05
CA SER A 55 6.56 11.39 -3.41
C SER A 55 5.95 11.07 -2.05
N THR A 56 5.39 9.87 -1.89
CA THR A 56 4.80 9.40 -0.62
C THR A 56 5.60 8.27 -0.02
N LEU A 57 5.44 8.10 1.30
CA LEU A 57 5.82 6.90 2.02
C LEU A 57 4.56 6.16 2.46
N ILE A 58 4.58 4.84 2.37
CA ILE A 58 3.45 3.97 2.72
C ILE A 58 3.97 2.96 3.74
N ASP A 59 3.31 2.94 4.89
CA ASP A 59 3.50 1.90 5.88
C ASP A 59 2.45 0.81 5.66
N TRP A 60 2.85 -0.45 5.81
CA TRP A 60 1.97 -1.59 5.63
C TRP A 60 2.11 -2.57 6.78
N MET A 61 1.01 -3.27 7.10
CA MET A 61 0.98 -4.32 8.10
C MET A 61 0.15 -5.49 7.58
N ALA A 62 0.68 -6.71 7.72
CA ALA A 62 -0.01 -7.95 7.39
C ALA A 62 -0.23 -8.77 8.68
N VAL A 63 -1.47 -9.19 8.94
CA VAL A 63 -1.89 -9.91 10.16
C VAL A 63 -2.89 -11.03 9.83
N LEU A 64 -2.89 -12.10 10.61
CA LEU A 64 -3.89 -13.19 10.57
C LEU A 64 -5.07 -12.90 11.49
#